data_AF-A0A7V3RWT6-F1
#
_entry.id   AF-A0A7V3RWT6-F1
#
_cell.length_a   1.000
_cell.length_b   1.000
_cell.length_c   1.000
_cell.angle_alpha   90.00
_cell.angle_beta   90.00
_cell.angle_gamma   90.00
#
_symmetry.space_group_name_H-M   'P 1'
#
loop_
_entity.id
_entity.type
_entity.pdbx_description
1 polymer ?
#
loop_
_entity_poly.entity_id
_entity_poly.type
_entity_poly.pdbx_seq_one_letter_code
_entity_poly.pdbx_strand_id
1 'polypeptide(L)'
;MEDLFKDFPFKCTLSFKPLIDFWLSPFSLGNSSQSCLAAGLAEQIARAPELSESIEDLEIIRTHMPIIRGLLTAVFPPALWEA
;
A
#
# COMPACT_ATOMS: atom_id res chain seq x y z
N MET A 1 13.19 3.78 -19.67
CA MET A 1 12.44 2.74 -18.91
C MET A 1 11.06 2.48 -19.52
N GLU A 2 10.51 3.41 -20.33
CA GLU A 2 9.20 3.27 -20.98
C GLU A 2 9.08 2.13 -22.01
N ASP A 3 10.17 1.69 -22.64
CA ASP A 3 10.10 0.60 -23.65
C ASP A 3 9.94 -0.81 -23.06
N LEU A 4 10.32 -1.04 -21.79
CA LEU A 4 10.31 -2.38 -21.20
C LEU A 4 8.91 -2.94 -20.95
N PHE A 5 7.93 -2.07 -20.73
CA PHE A 5 6.55 -2.48 -20.42
C PHE A 5 5.65 -2.56 -21.64
N LYS A 6 6.11 -2.11 -22.82
CA LYS A 6 5.33 -2.11 -24.06
C LYS A 6 5.23 -3.50 -24.70
N ASP A 7 6.26 -4.33 -24.54
CA ASP A 7 6.37 -5.66 -25.16
C ASP A 7 6.16 -6.82 -24.17
N PHE A 8 5.65 -6.55 -22.96
CA PHE A 8 5.41 -7.60 -21.99
C PHE A 8 4.22 -8.48 -22.43
N PRO A 9 4.36 -9.82 -22.49
CA PRO A 9 3.33 -10.69 -23.06
C PRO A 9 2.10 -10.88 -22.13
N PHE A 10 2.02 -10.14 -21.04
CA PHE A 10 0.96 -10.20 -20.05
C PHE A 10 0.63 -8.82 -19.48
N LYS A 11 -0.64 -8.63 -19.10
CA LYS A 11 -1.12 -7.41 -18.44
C LYS A 11 -0.48 -7.28 -17.06
N CYS A 12 0.18 -6.16 -16.80
CA CYS A 12 0.67 -5.80 -15.48
C CYS A 12 -0.33 -4.86 -14.78
N THR A 13 -0.68 -5.17 -13.53
CA THR A 13 -1.52 -4.33 -12.68
C THR A 13 -0.77 -3.99 -11.39
N LEU A 14 -1.09 -2.85 -10.79
CA LEU A 14 -0.55 -2.47 -9.49
C LEU A 14 -1.35 -3.18 -8.40
N SER A 15 -0.70 -3.67 -7.36
CA SER A 15 -1.40 -4.24 -6.20
C SER A 15 -0.71 -3.84 -4.91
N PHE A 16 -1.48 -3.32 -3.96
CA PHE A 16 -1.02 -3.04 -2.59
C PHE A 16 -1.26 -4.20 -1.63
N LYS A 17 -1.82 -5.31 -2.11
CA LYS A 17 -2.14 -6.48 -1.29
C LYS A 17 -0.96 -6.97 -0.43
N PRO A 18 0.29 -7.06 -0.92
CA PRO A 18 1.41 -7.49 -0.08
C PRO A 18 1.70 -6.56 1.11
N LEU A 19 1.51 -5.25 0.93
CA LEU A 19 1.68 -4.28 2.01
C LEU A 19 0.53 -4.36 3.02
N ILE A 20 -0.70 -4.52 2.52
CA ILE A 20 -1.88 -4.71 3.36
C ILE A 20 -1.72 -5.98 4.22
N ASP A 21 -1.35 -7.10 3.59
CA ASP A 21 -1.14 -8.37 4.29
C ASP A 21 -0.03 -8.25 5.36
N PHE A 22 1.03 -7.46 5.10
CA PHE A 22 2.07 -7.15 6.09
C PHE A 22 1.50 -6.40 7.30
N TRP A 23 0.73 -5.34 7.09
CA TRP A 23 0.19 -4.51 8.18
C TRP A 23 -0.89 -5.23 8.99
N LEU A 24 -1.66 -6.12 8.36
CA LEU A 24 -2.66 -6.97 9.02
C LEU A 24 -2.05 -8.20 9.70
N SER A 25 -0.76 -8.48 9.49
CA SER A 25 -0.11 -9.61 10.12
C SER A 25 0.02 -9.42 11.64
N PRO A 26 0.03 -10.52 12.42
CA PRO A 26 0.25 -10.46 13.87
C PRO A 26 1.57 -9.80 14.27
N PHE A 27 2.57 -9.84 13.38
CA PHE A 27 3.86 -9.19 13.58
C PHE A 27 3.72 -7.66 13.69
N SER A 28 2.94 -7.06 12.78
CA SER A 28 2.74 -5.61 12.74
C SER A 28 1.76 -5.13 13.83
N LEU A 29 0.75 -5.94 14.15
CA LEU A 29 -0.22 -5.64 15.20
C LEU A 29 0.34 -5.84 16.62
N GLY A 30 1.24 -6.80 16.81
CA GLY A 30 1.83 -7.16 18.12
C GLY A 30 3.06 -6.36 18.52
N ASN A 31 3.72 -5.65 17.59
CA ASN A 31 4.89 -4.83 17.89
C ASN A 31 4.49 -3.46 18.47
N SER A 32 4.92 -3.15 19.70
CA SER A 32 4.49 -1.98 20.46
C SER A 32 4.82 -0.62 19.82
N SER A 33 5.85 -0.55 18.97
CA SER A 33 6.28 0.69 18.32
C SER A 33 5.43 1.06 17.09
N GLN A 34 4.74 0.10 16.49
CA GLN A 34 4.00 0.27 15.23
C GLN A 34 2.52 -0.11 15.35
N SER A 35 2.11 -0.73 16.46
CA SER A 35 0.75 -1.26 16.66
C SER A 35 -0.36 -0.22 16.50
N CYS A 36 -0.15 1.02 16.95
CA CYS A 36 -1.13 2.10 16.79
C CYS A 36 -1.34 2.47 15.32
N LEU A 37 -0.24 2.53 14.54
CA LEU A 37 -0.29 2.81 13.11
C LEU A 37 -0.89 1.63 12.34
N ALA A 38 -0.51 0.39 12.69
CA ALA A 38 -1.07 -0.82 12.10
C ALA A 38 -2.58 -0.94 12.33
N ALA A 39 -3.06 -0.66 13.56
CA ALA A 39 -4.48 -0.66 13.88
C ALA A 39 -5.26 0.44 13.14
N GLY A 40 -4.71 1.66 13.06
CA GLY A 40 -5.30 2.75 12.29
C GLY A 40 -5.38 2.43 10.79
N LEU A 41 -4.32 1.84 10.23
CA LEU A 41 -4.33 1.38 8.83
C LEU A 41 -5.36 0.29 8.59
N ALA A 42 -5.46 -0.69 9.49
CA ALA A 42 -6.46 -1.76 9.37
C ALA A 42 -7.89 -1.20 9.30
N GLU A 43 -8.21 -0.19 10.12
CA GLU A 43 -9.51 0.48 10.09
C GLU A 43 -9.75 1.23 8.76
N GLN A 44 -8.73 1.91 8.24
CA GLN A 44 -8.88 2.63 6.96
C GLN A 44 -8.99 1.69 5.76
N ILE A 45 -8.23 0.58 5.75
CA ILE A 45 -8.28 -0.45 4.71
C ILE A 45 -9.68 -1.09 4.68
N ALA A 46 -10.29 -1.33 5.84
CA ALA A 46 -11.66 -1.85 5.92
C ALA A 46 -12.70 -0.93 5.26
N ARG A 47 -12.40 0.37 5.13
CA ARG A 47 -13.27 1.37 4.46
C ARG A 47 -12.92 1.58 2.98
N ALA A 48 -11.82 0.99 2.49
CA ALA A 48 -11.33 1.11 1.12
C ALA A 48 -10.96 -0.29 0.56
N PRO A 49 -11.91 -1.23 0.44
CA PRO A 49 -11.66 -2.58 -0.07
C PRO A 49 -11.03 -2.61 -1.48
N GLU A 50 -11.27 -1.58 -2.29
CA GLU A 50 -10.69 -1.38 -3.62
C GLU A 50 -9.15 -1.36 -3.64
N LEU A 51 -8.51 -1.00 -2.52
CA LEU A 51 -7.04 -1.04 -2.40
C LEU A 51 -6.48 -2.47 -2.23
N SER A 52 -7.34 -3.42 -1.87
CA SER A 52 -6.95 -4.83 -1.69
C SER A 52 -6.97 -5.61 -3.01
N GLU A 53 -7.60 -5.05 -4.05
CA GLU A 53 -7.69 -5.63 -5.38
C GLU A 53 -6.55 -5.15 -6.30
N SER A 54 -6.52 -5.67 -7.52
CA SER A 54 -5.66 -5.12 -8.57
C SER A 54 -6.15 -3.72 -8.98
N ILE A 55 -5.28 -2.73 -8.90
CA ILE A 55 -5.56 -1.35 -9.30
C ILE A 55 -5.38 -1.22 -10.80
N GLU A 56 -6.50 -1.00 -11.48
CA GLU A 56 -6.54 -0.66 -12.90
C GLU A 56 -6.73 0.85 -13.14
N ASP A 57 -7.45 1.52 -12.24
CA ASP A 57 -7.68 2.96 -12.27
C ASP A 57 -6.74 3.68 -11.29
N LEU A 58 -5.84 4.51 -11.82
CA LEU A 58 -4.88 5.25 -11.03
C LEU A 58 -5.51 6.40 -10.22
N GLU A 59 -6.74 6.82 -10.51
CA GLU A 59 -7.45 7.81 -9.68
C GLU A 59 -7.76 7.26 -8.27
N ILE A 60 -7.83 5.94 -8.11
CA ILE A 60 -7.90 5.27 -6.79
C ILE A 60 -6.69 5.65 -5.94
N ILE A 61 -5.49 5.74 -6.54
CA ILE A 61 -4.26 6.12 -5.82
C ILE A 61 -4.40 7.53 -5.27
N ARG A 62 -4.94 8.46 -6.06
CA ARG A 62 -5.12 9.85 -5.65
C ARG A 62 -6.16 9.97 -4.54
N THR A 63 -7.25 9.22 -4.65
CA THR A 63 -8.36 9.21 -3.69
C THR A 63 -7.91 8.69 -2.32
N HIS A 64 -7.08 7.65 -2.31
CA HIS A 64 -6.60 7.01 -1.08
C HIS A 64 -5.13 7.28 -0.77
N MET A 65 -4.58 8.39 -1.29
CA MET A 65 -3.16 8.72 -1.11
C MET A 65 -2.72 8.71 0.36
N PRO A 66 -3.52 9.18 1.35
CA PRO A 66 -3.15 9.09 2.76
C PRO A 66 -2.96 7.64 3.27
N ILE A 67 -3.82 6.71 2.83
CA ILE A 67 -3.73 5.29 3.19
C ILE A 67 -2.49 4.67 2.56
N ILE A 68 -2.27 4.92 1.27
CA ILE A 68 -1.12 4.41 0.52
C ILE A 68 0.19 4.91 1.11
N ARG A 69 0.23 6.19 1.48
CA ARG A 69 1.33 6.81 2.21
C ARG A 69 1.65 6.06 3.49
N GLY A 70 0.64 5.74 4.30
CA GLY A 70 0.82 4.92 5.49
C GLY A 70 1.25 3.48 5.19
N LEU A 71 0.71 2.84 4.15
CA LEU A 71 1.14 1.51 3.73
C LEU A 71 2.64 1.48 3.37
N LEU A 72 3.09 2.50 2.64
CA LEU A 72 4.47 2.62 2.18
C LEU A 72 5.47 2.85 3.32
N THR A 73 5.05 3.30 4.51
CA THR A 73 5.99 3.49 5.63
C THR A 73 6.62 2.20 6.13
N ALA A 74 6.06 1.04 5.76
CA ALA A 74 6.68 -0.27 5.99
C ALA A 74 8.01 -0.44 5.23
N VAL A 75 8.15 0.24 4.09
CA VAL A 75 9.29 0.10 3.17
C VAL A 75 10.13 1.37 3.15
N PHE A 76 9.47 2.52 3.15
CA PHE A 76 10.09 3.83 3.05
C PHE A 76 9.80 4.64 4.32
N PRO A 77 10.77 4.76 5.25
CA PRO A 77 10.63 5.64 6.39
C PRO A 77 10.15 7.04 5.96
N PRO A 78 9.22 7.69 6.69
CA PRO A 78 8.70 9.01 6.32
C PRO A 78 9.78 10.08 6.12
N ALA A 79 10.93 9.92 6.78
CA ALA A 79 12.09 10.80 6.62
C ALA A 79 12.69 10.83 5.19
N LEU A 80 12.32 9.87 4.32
CA LEU A 80 12.83 9.75 2.95
C LEU A 80 11.91 10.34 1.87
N TRP A 81 10.76 10.97 2.22
CA TRP A 81 9.82 11.47 1.20
C TRP A 81 10.17 12.83 0.59
N GLU A 82 10.90 13.68 1.30
CA GLU A 82 11.18 15.07 0.90
C GLU A 82 12.67 15.29 0.57
N ALA A 83 13.35 14.24 0.09
CA ALA A 83 14.76 14.30 -0.32
C ALA A 83 14.93 14.84 -1.73
#